data_AF-A0A5E4QKT8-F1
#
_entry.id   AF-A0A5E4QKT8-F1
#
_cell.length_a   1.000
_cell.length_b   1.000
_cell.length_c   1.000
_cell.angle_alpha   90.00
_cell.angle_beta   90.00
_cell.angle_gamma   90.00
#
_symmetry.space_group_name_H-M   'P 1'
#
loop_
_entity.id
_entity.type
_entity.pdbx_description
1 polymer ?
#
loop_
_entity_poly.entity_id
_entity_poly.type
_entity_poly.pdbx_seq_one_letter_code
_entity_poly.pdbx_strand_id
1 'polypeptide(L)'
;MEYMLRHFDKSEWCEVSPGFTQLEANEEIRHYDSQRHLAYADKSYAALTLYLLKQREVLQDNMTNLITWAHDKVGLTSEQLRVKITELFSEGEHQRVSSDMLQIICGHRAETIHMRRYVVINFVRDPLLKSTLRKIPPSNQHIFNAEMLASALETAGGVPTRYPSQGPAKFDVPSQGAPQTEN
;
A
#
# COMPACT_ATOMS: atom_id res chain seq x y z
N MET A 1 -2.23 -13.42 -7.14
CA MET A 1 -1.23 -13.29 -8.22
C MET A 1 -1.64 -14.12 -9.44
N GLU A 2 -1.93 -15.42 -9.31
CA GLU A 2 -2.47 -16.26 -10.42
C GLU A 2 -3.84 -15.81 -10.96
N TYR A 3 -4.73 -15.25 -10.15
CA TYR A 3 -6.07 -14.84 -10.64
C TYR A 3 -6.01 -13.62 -11.57
N MET A 4 -5.13 -12.64 -11.30
CA MET A 4 -4.87 -11.51 -12.21
C MET A 4 -3.98 -11.92 -13.40
N LEU A 5 -3.07 -12.87 -13.22
CA LEU A 5 -2.22 -13.39 -14.29
C LEU A 5 -2.95 -14.34 -15.27
N ARG A 6 -4.07 -14.96 -14.88
CA ARG A 6 -4.84 -15.87 -15.75
C ARG A 6 -5.92 -15.19 -16.60
N HIS A 7 -6.31 -13.96 -16.29
CA HIS A 7 -7.40 -13.26 -17.00
C HIS A 7 -6.94 -12.19 -18.01
N PHE A 8 -5.65 -11.88 -18.08
CA PHE A 8 -5.13 -10.91 -19.05
C PHE A 8 -4.19 -11.59 -20.03
N ASP A 9 -4.66 -11.67 -21.27
CA ASP A 9 -3.98 -12.35 -22.37
C ASP A 9 -2.63 -11.69 -22.65
N LYS A 10 -1.62 -12.53 -22.95
CA LYS A 10 -0.21 -12.10 -23.06
C LYS A 10 0.07 -11.15 -24.23
N SER A 11 -0.90 -10.89 -25.08
CA SER A 11 -0.81 -9.99 -26.24
C SER A 11 -1.15 -8.53 -25.94
N GLU A 12 -1.80 -8.20 -24.83
CA GLU A 12 -2.24 -6.83 -24.48
C GLU A 12 -1.23 -6.04 -23.63
N TRP A 13 -0.02 -6.57 -23.44
CA TRP A 13 1.00 -5.98 -22.56
C TRP A 13 1.50 -4.60 -22.99
N CYS A 14 1.19 -4.12 -24.20
CA CYS A 14 1.81 -2.93 -24.77
C CYS A 14 0.88 -1.74 -25.08
N GLU A 15 -0.43 -1.82 -24.81
CA GLU A 15 -1.33 -0.72 -25.21
C GLU A 15 -2.12 -0.04 -24.09
N VAL A 16 -2.01 -0.48 -22.83
CA VAL A 16 -2.90 0.03 -21.77
C VAL A 16 -2.21 1.03 -20.85
N SER A 17 -1.91 2.20 -21.41
CA SER A 17 -2.08 3.44 -20.64
C SER A 17 -3.59 3.73 -20.61
N PRO A 18 -4.30 3.68 -19.46
CA PRO A 18 -3.81 3.98 -18.11
C PRO A 18 -4.08 2.83 -17.10
N GLY A 19 -3.37 1.70 -17.21
CA GLY A 19 -3.57 0.53 -16.33
C GLY A 19 -3.00 0.65 -14.90
N PHE A 20 -2.27 1.72 -14.58
CA PHE A 20 -1.62 1.90 -13.27
C PHE A 20 -2.15 3.11 -12.52
N THR A 21 -3.47 3.25 -12.50
CA THR A 21 -4.18 4.27 -11.74
C THR A 21 -5.18 3.63 -10.79
N GLN A 22 -5.57 4.34 -9.73
CA GLN A 22 -6.64 3.88 -8.86
C GLN A 22 -7.92 3.77 -9.68
N LEU A 23 -8.54 2.59 -9.72
CA LEU A 23 -9.82 2.44 -10.40
C LEU A 23 -10.91 3.13 -9.60
N GLU A 24 -11.72 3.93 -10.27
CA GLU A 24 -12.91 4.53 -9.67
C GLU A 24 -14.07 3.54 -9.76
N ALA A 25 -14.85 3.45 -8.68
CA ALA A 25 -16.11 2.71 -8.74
C ALA A 25 -17.08 3.39 -9.70
N ASN A 26 -17.70 2.60 -10.58
CA ASN A 26 -18.77 3.08 -11.44
C ASN A 26 -19.88 3.75 -10.59
N GLU A 27 -20.51 4.79 -11.14
CA GLU A 27 -21.45 5.63 -10.40
C GLU A 27 -22.58 4.82 -9.76
N GLU A 28 -23.05 3.81 -10.48
CA GLU A 28 -24.17 2.94 -10.12
C GLU A 28 -23.86 2.06 -8.90
N ILE A 29 -22.58 1.68 -8.72
CA ILE A 29 -22.14 0.80 -7.63
C ILE A 29 -21.33 1.51 -6.55
N ARG A 30 -21.08 2.81 -6.68
CA ARG A 30 -20.27 3.62 -5.76
C ARG A 30 -20.71 3.50 -4.29
N HIS A 31 -22.01 3.35 -4.04
CA HIS A 31 -22.56 3.18 -2.70
C HIS A 31 -22.19 1.84 -2.04
N TYR A 32 -21.93 0.81 -2.85
CA TYR A 32 -21.48 -0.50 -2.38
C TYR A 32 -19.96 -0.53 -2.16
N ASP A 33 -19.19 0.32 -2.88
CA ASP A 33 -17.75 0.49 -2.67
C ASP A 33 -17.42 1.41 -1.48
N SER A 34 -17.87 1.00 -0.30
CA SER A 34 -17.70 1.75 0.96
C SER A 34 -16.34 1.50 1.62
N GLN A 35 -15.58 0.50 1.16
CA GLN A 35 -14.37 0.04 1.80
C GLN A 35 -13.15 0.85 1.35
N ARG A 36 -13.07 2.11 1.80
CA ARG A 36 -11.98 3.04 1.44
C ARG A 36 -10.57 2.46 1.60
N HIS A 37 -10.36 1.59 2.58
CA HIS A 37 -9.07 0.94 2.80
C HIS A 37 -8.63 0.01 1.66
N LEU A 38 -9.59 -0.62 0.95
CA LEU A 38 -9.30 -1.42 -0.24
C LEU A 38 -8.93 -0.52 -1.42
N ALA A 39 -9.64 0.59 -1.62
CA ALA A 39 -9.31 1.57 -2.65
C ALA A 39 -7.90 2.18 -2.45
N TYR A 40 -7.51 2.48 -1.20
CA TYR A 40 -6.14 2.92 -0.89
C TYR A 40 -5.10 1.84 -1.13
N ALA A 41 -5.42 0.57 -0.86
CA ALA A 41 -4.54 -0.55 -1.15
C ALA A 41 -4.35 -0.75 -2.66
N ASP A 42 -5.44 -0.69 -3.44
CA ASP A 42 -5.41 -0.76 -4.90
C ASP A 42 -4.52 0.33 -5.50
N LYS A 43 -4.72 1.59 -5.07
CA LYS A 43 -3.87 2.72 -5.46
C LYS A 43 -2.38 2.46 -5.16
N SER A 44 -2.08 1.88 -4.00
CA SER A 44 -0.70 1.55 -3.60
C SER A 44 -0.10 0.47 -4.50
N TYR A 45 -0.88 -0.56 -4.86
CA TYR A 45 -0.44 -1.62 -5.76
C TYR A 45 -0.27 -1.15 -7.20
N ALA A 46 -1.15 -0.29 -7.70
CA ALA A 46 -1.01 0.34 -8.99
C ALA A 46 0.29 1.17 -9.08
N ALA A 47 0.55 2.00 -8.07
CA ALA A 47 1.78 2.78 -7.99
C ALA A 47 3.03 1.89 -7.91
N LEU A 48 3.02 0.87 -7.05
CA LEU A 48 4.11 -0.11 -6.95
C LEU A 48 4.43 -0.76 -8.30
N THR A 49 3.39 -1.16 -9.03
CA THR A 49 3.55 -1.85 -10.32
C THR A 49 4.17 -0.91 -11.35
N LEU A 50 3.71 0.33 -11.43
CA LEU A 50 4.28 1.35 -12.32
C LEU A 50 5.78 1.57 -12.06
N TYR A 51 6.16 1.74 -10.80
CA TYR A 51 7.55 2.02 -10.45
C TYR A 51 8.47 0.81 -10.63
N LEU A 52 7.97 -0.42 -10.43
CA LEU A 52 8.70 -1.63 -10.76
C LEU A 52 8.96 -1.74 -12.28
N LEU A 53 7.99 -1.38 -13.11
CA LEU A 53 8.17 -1.36 -14.57
C LEU A 53 9.21 -0.32 -14.98
N LYS A 54 9.11 0.91 -14.46
CA LYS A 54 10.12 1.96 -14.70
C LYS A 54 11.51 1.54 -14.24
N GLN A 55 11.62 0.94 -13.06
CA GLN A 55 12.92 0.48 -12.54
C GLN A 55 13.51 -0.62 -13.44
N ARG A 56 12.67 -1.53 -13.95
CA ARG A 56 13.07 -2.57 -14.91
C ARG A 56 13.59 -1.96 -16.21
N GLU A 57 12.89 -0.98 -16.78
CA GLU A 57 13.31 -0.30 -18.01
C GLU A 57 14.68 0.37 -17.81
N VAL A 58 14.83 1.17 -16.76
CA VAL A 58 16.08 1.85 -16.45
C VAL A 58 17.22 0.86 -16.17
N LEU A 59 16.95 -0.27 -15.51
CA LEU A 59 17.95 -1.32 -15.31
C LEU A 59 18.42 -1.91 -16.66
N GLN A 60 17.49 -2.20 -17.57
CA GLN A 60 17.83 -2.73 -18.89
C GLN A 60 18.66 -1.73 -19.71
N ASP A 61 18.28 -0.46 -19.69
CA ASP A 61 19.00 0.62 -20.37
C ASP A 61 20.39 0.81 -19.78
N ASN A 62 20.52 0.84 -18.45
CA ASN A 62 21.80 0.97 -17.77
C ASN A 62 22.74 -0.21 -18.05
N MET A 63 22.23 -1.44 -18.06
CA MET A 63 23.04 -2.62 -18.39
C MET A 63 23.50 -2.59 -19.84
N THR A 64 22.63 -2.20 -20.76
CA THR A 64 22.99 -2.03 -22.18
C THR A 64 24.07 -0.94 -22.33
N ASN A 65 23.88 0.21 -21.67
CA ASN A 65 24.85 1.30 -21.65
C ASN A 65 26.21 0.85 -21.11
N LEU A 66 26.22 0.12 -19.98
CA LEU A 66 27.45 -0.38 -19.37
C LEU A 66 28.20 -1.33 -20.32
N ILE A 67 27.50 -2.25 -20.97
CA ILE A 67 28.10 -3.21 -21.91
C ILE A 67 28.68 -2.50 -23.12
N THR A 68 27.93 -1.59 -23.75
CA THR A 68 28.40 -0.80 -24.89
C THR A 68 29.60 0.06 -24.51
N TRP A 69 29.52 0.76 -23.38
CA TRP A 69 30.63 1.57 -22.87
C TRP A 69 31.90 0.75 -22.60
N ALA A 70 31.77 -0.45 -22.05
CA ALA A 70 32.91 -1.31 -21.73
C ALA A 70 33.54 -1.90 -23.00
N HIS A 71 32.73 -2.25 -24.00
CA HIS A 71 33.19 -2.80 -25.28
C HIS A 71 34.16 -1.85 -26.00
N ASP A 72 33.91 -0.54 -25.92
CA ASP A 72 34.70 0.47 -26.64
C ASP A 72 36.00 0.89 -25.93
N LYS A 73 36.33 0.26 -24.80
CA LYS A 73 37.50 0.62 -23.97
C LYS A 73 38.60 -0.44 -24.07
N VAL A 74 39.77 -0.04 -24.56
CA VAL A 74 41.00 -0.82 -24.46
C VAL A 74 41.68 -0.54 -23.12
N GLY A 75 42.03 -1.60 -22.37
CA GLY A 75 42.72 -1.48 -21.08
C GLY A 75 41.83 -1.02 -19.92
N LEU A 76 40.56 -1.44 -19.91
CA LEU A 76 39.60 -1.10 -18.86
C LEU A 76 40.09 -1.52 -17.47
N THR A 77 40.18 -0.55 -16.55
CA THR A 77 40.56 -0.79 -15.15
C THR A 77 39.33 -1.00 -14.25
N SER A 78 39.52 -1.65 -13.11
CA SER A 78 38.47 -1.84 -12.10
C SER A 78 37.93 -0.52 -11.55
N GLU A 79 38.79 0.49 -11.41
CA GLU A 79 38.41 1.82 -10.93
C GLU A 79 37.45 2.51 -11.92
N GLN A 80 37.78 2.48 -13.22
CA GLN A 80 36.91 3.04 -14.26
C GLN A 80 35.56 2.33 -14.30
N LEU A 81 35.55 1.01 -14.16
CA LEU A 81 34.31 0.23 -14.10
C LEU A 81 33.47 0.62 -12.87
N ARG A 82 34.10 0.77 -11.70
CA ARG A 82 33.41 1.20 -10.47
C ARG A 82 32.78 2.58 -10.62
N VAL A 83 33.50 3.54 -11.19
CA VAL A 83 32.97 4.88 -11.47
C VAL A 83 31.75 4.79 -12.37
N LYS A 84 31.82 4.01 -13.46
CA LYS A 84 30.68 3.88 -14.37
C LYS A 84 29.46 3.20 -13.73
N ILE A 85 29.67 2.17 -12.91
CA ILE A 85 28.58 1.52 -12.15
C ILE A 85 27.94 2.52 -11.19
N THR A 86 28.74 3.32 -10.48
CA THR A 86 28.22 4.33 -9.54
C THR A 86 27.40 5.39 -10.27
N GLU A 87 27.91 5.90 -11.39
CA GLU A 87 27.22 6.86 -12.26
C GLU A 87 25.85 6.32 -12.70
N LEU A 88 25.79 5.08 -13.20
CA LEU A 88 24.55 4.52 -13.75
C LEU A 88 23.53 4.15 -12.67
N PHE A 89 23.97 3.52 -11.58
CA PHE A 89 23.07 2.84 -10.62
C PHE A 89 22.84 3.61 -9.32
N SER A 90 23.77 4.48 -8.92
CA SER A 90 23.73 5.19 -7.63
C SER A 90 23.53 6.70 -7.77
N GLU A 91 23.91 7.29 -8.90
CA GLU A 91 23.79 8.74 -9.13
C GLU A 91 22.82 9.06 -10.29
N GLY A 92 22.52 8.07 -11.12
CA GLY A 92 21.67 8.21 -12.29
C GLY A 92 20.19 7.93 -12.06
N GLU A 93 19.48 7.74 -13.17
CA GLU A 93 18.04 7.52 -13.22
C GLU A 93 17.56 6.33 -12.38
N HIS A 94 18.38 5.29 -12.24
CA HIS A 94 18.02 4.12 -11.44
C HIS A 94 17.81 4.50 -9.96
N GLN A 95 18.70 5.33 -9.42
CA GLN A 95 18.57 5.81 -8.04
C GLN A 95 17.37 6.74 -7.89
N ARG A 96 17.12 7.62 -8.87
CA ARG A 96 15.96 8.51 -8.88
C ARG A 96 14.65 7.73 -8.84
N VAL A 97 14.45 6.79 -9.77
CA VAL A 97 13.25 5.95 -9.83
C VAL A 97 13.07 5.12 -8.55
N SER A 98 14.16 4.58 -8.00
CA SER A 98 14.12 3.83 -6.74
C SER A 98 13.73 4.72 -5.55
N SER A 99 14.21 5.97 -5.52
CA SER A 99 13.88 6.94 -4.47
C SER A 99 12.43 7.41 -4.56
N ASP A 100 11.94 7.72 -5.77
CA ASP A 100 10.55 8.10 -6.01
C ASP A 100 9.59 6.97 -5.62
N MET A 101 9.94 5.73 -5.97
CA MET A 101 9.19 4.54 -5.57
C MET A 101 9.09 4.43 -4.04
N LEU A 102 10.21 4.58 -3.33
CA LEU A 102 10.25 4.57 -1.87
C LEU A 102 9.39 5.69 -1.27
N GLN A 103 9.48 6.91 -1.81
CA GLN A 103 8.70 8.05 -1.34
C GLN A 103 7.19 7.80 -1.45
N ILE A 104 6.74 7.25 -2.58
CA ILE A 104 5.32 6.95 -2.80
C ILE A 104 4.83 5.83 -1.88
N ILE A 105 5.60 4.75 -1.73
CA ILE A 105 5.27 3.67 -0.80
C ILE A 105 5.20 4.19 0.63
N CYS A 106 6.16 5.02 1.04
CA CYS A 106 6.17 5.66 2.35
C CYS A 106 4.95 6.56 2.56
N GLY A 107 4.54 7.33 1.54
CA GLY A 107 3.32 8.14 1.55
C GLY A 107 2.06 7.30 1.77
N HIS A 108 1.88 6.23 0.98
CA HIS A 108 0.76 5.30 1.13
C HIS A 108 0.75 4.58 2.49
N ARG A 109 1.93 4.21 2.98
CA ARG A 109 2.07 3.60 4.32
C ARG A 109 1.65 4.59 5.41
N ALA A 110 2.04 5.87 5.30
CA ALA A 110 1.64 6.92 6.22
C ALA A 110 0.11 7.14 6.20
N GLU A 111 -0.51 7.18 5.02
CA GLU A 111 -1.96 7.28 4.85
C GLU A 111 -2.70 6.09 5.48
N THR A 112 -2.19 4.86 5.26
CA THR A 112 -2.72 3.64 5.87
C THR A 112 -2.63 3.69 7.40
N ILE A 113 -1.49 4.10 7.95
CA ILE A 113 -1.32 4.27 9.41
C ILE A 113 -2.30 5.32 9.94
N HIS A 114 -2.44 6.44 9.24
CA HIS A 114 -3.39 7.50 9.59
C HIS A 114 -4.83 6.96 9.62
N MET A 115 -5.28 6.24 8.59
CA MET A 115 -6.62 5.66 8.54
C MET A 115 -6.87 4.65 9.65
N ARG A 116 -5.89 3.78 9.94
CA ARG A 116 -5.97 2.83 11.06
C ARG A 116 -6.12 3.57 12.40
N ARG A 117 -5.34 4.62 12.63
CA ARG A 117 -5.45 5.46 13.84
C ARG A 117 -6.79 6.18 13.90
N TYR A 118 -7.25 6.75 12.78
CA TYR A 118 -8.51 7.46 12.67
C TYR A 118 -9.70 6.58 13.08
N VAL A 119 -9.74 5.34 12.60
CA VAL A 119 -10.78 4.36 12.97
C VAL A 119 -10.76 4.11 14.48
N VAL A 120 -9.60 3.79 15.07
CA VAL A 120 -9.47 3.55 16.52
C VAL A 120 -9.91 4.77 17.35
N ILE A 121 -9.46 5.96 16.97
CA ILE A 121 -9.80 7.22 17.66
C ILE A 121 -11.30 7.50 17.57
N ASN A 122 -11.96 7.14 16.47
CA ASN A 122 -13.40 7.35 16.32
C ASN A 122 -14.27 6.39 17.11
N PHE A 123 -13.74 5.25 17.53
CA PHE A 123 -14.42 4.36 18.48
C PHE A 123 -14.39 4.89 19.92
N VAL A 124 -13.50 5.84 20.23
CA VAL A 124 -13.40 6.43 21.57
C VAL A 124 -14.56 7.42 21.79
N ARG A 125 -15.35 7.16 22.83
CA ARG A 125 -16.49 8.00 23.22
C ARG A 125 -16.08 9.25 23.98
N ASP A 126 -15.10 9.15 24.87
CA ASP A 126 -14.61 10.27 25.67
C ASP A 126 -13.90 11.31 24.80
N PRO A 127 -14.41 12.55 24.70
CA PRO A 127 -13.79 13.62 23.91
C PRO A 127 -12.38 13.99 24.38
N LEU A 128 -12.08 13.89 25.67
CA LEU A 128 -10.78 14.26 26.24
C LEU A 128 -9.71 13.22 25.87
N LEU A 129 -10.00 11.93 26.10
CA LEU A 129 -9.14 10.85 25.62
C LEU A 129 -8.99 10.89 24.10
N LYS A 130 -10.07 11.13 23.35
CA LYS A 130 -10.02 11.26 21.88
C LYS A 130 -9.06 12.37 21.42
N SER A 131 -9.08 13.53 22.09
CA SER A 131 -8.15 14.64 21.83
C SER A 131 -6.70 14.25 22.14
N THR A 132 -6.47 13.54 23.23
CA THR A 132 -5.14 13.06 23.64
C THR A 132 -4.57 12.06 22.63
N LEU A 133 -5.37 11.05 22.23
CA LEU A 133 -4.95 10.01 21.27
C LEU A 133 -4.57 10.58 19.89
N ARG A 134 -5.19 11.68 19.44
CA ARG A 134 -4.81 12.36 18.18
C ARG A 134 -3.37 12.86 18.20
N LYS A 135 -2.88 13.29 19.37
CA LYS A 135 -1.54 13.86 19.54
C LYS A 135 -0.44 12.80 19.67
N ILE A 136 -0.79 11.55 19.95
CA ILE A 136 0.18 10.47 20.10
C ILE A 136 0.67 10.01 18.72
N PRO A 137 1.94 10.24 18.34
CA PRO A 137 2.45 9.81 17.04
C PRO A 137 2.54 8.29 16.94
N PRO A 138 2.60 7.70 15.73
CA PRO A 138 3.02 6.31 15.56
C PRO A 138 4.50 6.13 15.96
N SER A 139 4.91 4.88 16.15
CA SER A 139 6.31 4.49 16.32
C SER A 139 6.74 3.50 15.23
N ASN A 140 8.01 3.08 15.25
CA ASN A 140 8.53 2.10 14.29
C ASN A 140 7.87 0.72 14.40
N GLN A 141 7.22 0.43 15.54
CA GLN A 141 6.62 -0.87 15.83
C GLN A 141 5.08 -0.80 15.98
N HIS A 142 4.52 0.37 16.28
CA HIS A 142 3.12 0.50 16.69
C HIS A 142 2.43 1.70 16.03
N ILE A 143 1.12 1.59 15.79
CA ILE A 143 0.30 2.70 15.24
C ILE A 143 0.11 3.87 16.22
N PHE A 144 0.48 3.67 17.49
CA PHE A 144 0.62 4.71 18.51
C PHE A 144 1.93 4.43 19.26
N ASN A 145 2.64 5.47 19.70
CA ASN A 145 3.74 5.32 20.63
C ASN A 145 3.22 4.64 21.92
N ALA A 146 3.85 3.52 22.29
CA ALA A 146 3.35 2.62 23.33
C ALA A 146 3.36 3.28 24.73
N GLU A 147 4.43 4.00 25.07
CA GLU A 147 4.58 4.67 26.37
C GLU A 147 3.59 5.82 26.51
N MET A 148 3.47 6.67 25.48
CA MET A 148 2.51 7.76 25.46
C MET A 148 1.06 7.26 25.51
N LEU A 149 0.77 6.15 24.83
CA LEU A 149 -0.55 5.51 24.85
C LEU A 149 -0.87 4.97 26.24
N ALA A 150 0.07 4.24 26.88
CA ALA A 150 -0.12 3.71 28.22
C ALA A 150 -0.43 4.83 29.23
N SER A 151 0.36 5.91 29.21
CA SER A 151 0.14 7.07 30.08
C SER A 151 -1.23 7.74 29.85
N ALA A 152 -1.64 7.90 28.59
CA ALA A 152 -2.94 8.46 28.25
C ALA A 152 -4.10 7.60 28.75
N LEU A 153 -3.96 6.27 28.67
CA LEU A 153 -4.98 5.32 29.13
C LEU A 153 -5.04 5.28 30.65
N GLU A 154 -3.90 5.26 31.35
CA GLU A 154 -3.86 5.33 32.82
C GLU A 154 -4.55 6.59 33.34
N THR A 155 -4.28 7.73 32.72
CA THR A 155 -4.94 9.01 33.06
C THR A 155 -6.45 8.96 32.83
N ALA A 156 -6.90 8.17 31.86
CA ALA A 156 -8.31 7.97 31.54
C ALA A 156 -8.99 6.84 32.33
N GLY A 157 -8.32 6.23 33.33
CA GLY A 157 -8.88 5.14 34.14
C GLY A 157 -8.57 3.72 33.64
N GLY A 158 -7.58 3.56 32.77
CA GLY A 158 -7.10 2.29 32.23
C GLY A 158 -7.74 1.89 30.89
N VAL A 159 -7.32 0.73 30.37
CA VAL A 159 -8.00 0.11 29.21
C VAL A 159 -9.34 -0.47 29.70
N PRO A 160 -10.48 -0.16 29.07
CA PRO A 160 -11.75 -0.78 29.43
C PRO A 160 -11.62 -2.31 29.32
N THR A 161 -11.90 -3.03 30.40
CA THR A 161 -11.74 -4.50 30.50
C THR A 161 -12.69 -5.28 29.58
N ARG A 162 -13.59 -4.60 28.88
CA ARG A 162 -14.53 -5.18 27.91
C ARG A 162 -14.64 -4.27 26.69
N TYR A 163 -14.01 -4.68 25.61
CA TYR A 163 -14.59 -4.40 24.30
C TYR A 163 -15.91 -5.17 24.26
N PRO A 164 -17.08 -4.54 24.00
CA PRO A 164 -18.22 -5.33 23.60
C PRO A 164 -17.78 -6.03 22.32
N SER A 165 -17.62 -7.35 22.38
CA SER A 165 -17.66 -8.17 21.18
C SER A 165 -18.90 -7.70 20.44
N GLN A 166 -18.73 -7.09 19.28
CA GLN A 166 -19.82 -7.10 18.33
C GLN A 166 -20.05 -8.60 18.11
N GLY A 167 -21.11 -9.13 18.73
CA GLY A 167 -21.61 -10.44 18.35
C GLY A 167 -21.81 -10.41 16.84
N PRO A 168 -21.66 -11.55 16.15
CA PRO A 168 -21.83 -11.59 14.71
C PRO A 168 -23.16 -10.91 14.39
N ALA A 169 -23.13 -9.94 13.48
CA ALA A 169 -24.34 -9.31 12.98
C ALA A 169 -25.33 -10.44 12.64
N LYS A 170 -26.45 -10.49 13.36
CA LYS A 170 -27.52 -11.44 13.03
C LYS A 170 -28.01 -11.03 11.65
N PHE A 171 -27.55 -11.76 10.64
CA PHE A 171 -28.18 -11.76 9.35
C PHE A 171 -29.52 -12.48 9.52
N ASP A 172 -30.60 -11.71 9.54
CA ASP A 172 -31.92 -12.26 9.26
C ASP A 172 -31.94 -12.64 7.78
N VAL A 173 -31.61 -13.90 7.48
CA VAL A 173 -31.89 -14.50 6.18
C VAL A 173 -33.41 -14.72 6.12
N PRO A 174 -34.13 -14.21 5.11
CA PRO A 174 -35.54 -14.52 4.95
C PRO A 174 -35.68 -16.04 4.79
N SER A 175 -36.50 -16.66 5.63
CA SER A 175 -36.84 -18.08 5.54
C SER A 175 -37.44 -18.36 4.16
N GLN A 176 -36.68 -19.01 3.29
CA GLN A 176 -37.25 -19.67 2.13
C GLN A 176 -38.12 -20.82 2.65
N GLY A 177 -39.39 -20.81 2.23
CA GLY A 177 -40.40 -21.78 2.64
C GLY A 177 -39.95 -23.21 2.38
N ALA A 178 -40.26 -24.08 3.34
CA ALA A 178 -40.08 -25.52 3.19
C ALA A 178 -40.83 -26.04 1.95
N PRO A 179 -40.28 -27.04 1.22
CA PRO A 179 -41.05 -27.75 0.22
C PRO A 179 -42.17 -28.54 0.92
N GLN A 180 -43.41 -28.31 0.52
CA GLN A 180 -44.52 -29.19 0.86
C GLN A 180 -44.30 -30.53 0.15
N THR A 181 -44.12 -31.59 0.92
CA THR A 181 -44.34 -32.95 0.47
C THR A 181 -45.85 -33.21 0.47
N GLU A 182 -46.45 -33.29 -0.71
CA GLU A 182 -47.77 -33.91 -0.88
C GLU A 182 -47.61 -35.40 -1.20
N ASN A 183 -48.52 -36.18 -0.63
CA ASN A 183 -48.65 -37.64 -0.75
C ASN A 183 -49.07 -38.08 -2.16
#